data_AF-A0A6B3IAT7-F1
#
_entry.id   AF-A0A6B3IAT7-F1
#
_cell.length_a   1.000
_cell.length_b   1.000
_cell.length_c   1.000
_cell.angle_alpha   90.00
_cell.angle_beta   90.00
_cell.angle_gamma   90.00
#
_symmetry.space_group_name_H-M   'P 1'
#
loop_
_entity.id
_entity.type
_entity.pdbx_description
1 polymer ?
#
loop_
_entity_poly.entity_id
_entity_poly.type
_entity_poly.pdbx_seq_one_letter_code
_entity_poly.pdbx_strand_id
1 'polypeptide(L)'
;VPDPADRLDLDALDRPLDGVTYESAEALQEGLRDYITADLTRRHNPDHSADLAVFLGLLSAYAQLIRLGDIGNWWHGFFSYLASGPPGPRLEQLRALSRAGVVRFLGASIAVEADEEHGVFRASGATVPGEHIEARALVEARLPDPSLRHTASPLLRTLYEGG
;
A
#
# COMPACT_ATOMS: atom_id res chain seq x y z
N VAL A 1 -21.50 4.36 -16.56
CA VAL A 1 -21.66 3.55 -15.34
C VAL A 1 -22.59 4.29 -14.37
N PRO A 2 -23.78 3.76 -14.09
CA PRO A 2 -24.84 4.45 -13.35
C PRO A 2 -24.53 4.61 -11.86
N ASP A 3 -23.99 3.58 -11.20
CA ASP A 3 -23.44 3.70 -9.85
C ASP A 3 -22.05 4.37 -9.93
N PRO A 4 -21.83 5.51 -9.26
CA PRO A 4 -20.50 6.11 -9.15
C PRO A 4 -19.44 5.16 -8.58
N ALA A 5 -19.81 4.25 -7.67
CA ALA A 5 -18.90 3.28 -7.05
C ALA A 5 -18.37 2.22 -8.02
N ASP A 6 -18.99 2.06 -9.19
CA ASP A 6 -18.56 1.13 -10.24
C ASP A 6 -17.70 1.81 -11.31
N ARG A 7 -17.42 3.11 -11.18
CA ARG A 7 -16.55 3.82 -12.12
C ARG A 7 -15.09 3.50 -11.82
N LEU A 8 -14.33 3.16 -12.86
CA LEU A 8 -12.89 2.95 -12.74
C LEU A 8 -12.19 4.28 -12.46
N ASP A 9 -11.62 4.39 -11.27
CA ASP A 9 -10.77 5.50 -10.84
C ASP A 9 -9.41 4.92 -10.42
N LEU A 10 -8.38 5.16 -11.24
CA LEU A 10 -7.05 4.60 -11.01
C LEU A 10 -6.35 5.26 -9.82
N ASP A 11 -6.61 6.55 -9.58
CA ASP A 11 -5.98 7.30 -8.50
C ASP A 11 -6.56 6.86 -7.16
N ALA A 12 -7.88 6.68 -7.08
CA ALA A 12 -8.53 6.15 -5.88
C ALA A 12 -8.13 4.69 -5.58
N LEU A 13 -7.86 3.89 -6.61
CA LEU A 13 -7.35 2.52 -6.44
C LEU A 13 -5.90 2.49 -5.96
N ASP A 14 -5.04 3.35 -6.48
CA ASP A 14 -3.61 3.43 -6.10
C ASP A 14 -3.42 4.07 -4.71
N ARG A 15 -4.20 5.12 -4.41
CA ARG A 15 -4.07 5.96 -3.22
C ARG A 15 -5.43 6.18 -2.53
N PRO A 16 -6.05 5.13 -1.95
CA PRO A 16 -7.41 5.21 -1.40
C PRO A 16 -7.59 6.14 -0.21
N LEU A 17 -6.49 6.61 0.40
CA LEU A 17 -6.51 7.54 1.52
C LEU A 17 -6.07 8.96 1.14
N ASP A 18 -5.79 9.22 -0.15
CA ASP A 18 -5.41 10.55 -0.59
C ASP A 18 -6.58 11.53 -0.42
N GLY A 19 -6.32 12.68 0.20
CA GLY A 19 -7.35 13.66 0.56
C GLY A 19 -8.33 13.23 1.66
N VAL A 20 -8.24 12.00 2.20
CA VAL A 20 -9.08 11.54 3.31
C VAL A 20 -8.53 12.07 4.63
N THR A 21 -9.43 12.59 5.47
CA THR A 21 -9.11 13.02 6.85
C THR A 21 -10.12 12.46 7.84
N TYR A 22 -9.66 12.13 9.04
CA TYR A 22 -10.48 11.75 10.18
C TYR A 22 -10.20 12.68 11.36
N GLU A 23 -11.18 12.84 12.23
CA GLU A 23 -11.09 13.72 13.41
C GLU A 23 -10.25 13.12 14.55
N SER A 24 -9.95 11.82 14.50
CA SER A 24 -9.16 11.14 15.53
C SER A 24 -8.51 9.85 15.03
N ALA A 25 -7.49 9.36 15.76
CA ALA A 25 -6.91 8.04 15.52
C ALA A 25 -7.93 6.90 15.60
N GLU A 26 -8.92 6.98 16.49
CA GLU A 26 -9.99 5.99 16.64
C GLU A 26 -10.91 5.96 15.43
N ALA A 27 -11.31 7.13 14.93
CA ALA A 27 -12.13 7.25 13.71
C ALA A 27 -11.38 6.70 12.49
N LEU A 28 -10.07 6.95 12.40
CA LEU A 28 -9.21 6.31 11.39
C LEU A 28 -9.23 4.78 11.49
N GLN A 29 -9.19 4.21 12.71
CA GLN A 29 -9.22 2.76 12.86
C GLN A 29 -10.55 2.17 12.40
N GLU A 30 -11.67 2.82 12.70
CA GLU A 30 -12.99 2.39 12.23
C GLU A 30 -13.09 2.49 10.71
N GLY A 31 -12.77 3.64 10.14
CA GLY A 31 -12.82 3.87 8.70
C GLY A 31 -11.96 2.90 7.88
N LEU A 32 -10.75 2.58 8.34
CA LEU A 32 -9.89 1.59 7.66
C LEU A 32 -10.43 0.16 7.76
N ARG A 33 -11.05 -0.21 8.88
CA ARG A 33 -11.69 -1.52 9.02
C ARG A 33 -12.93 -1.63 8.13
N ASP A 34 -13.68 -0.54 7.97
CA ASP A 34 -14.82 -0.47 7.07
C ASP A 34 -14.39 -0.54 5.61
N TYR A 35 -13.33 0.19 5.23
CA TYR A 35 -12.70 0.08 3.91
C TYR A 35 -12.28 -1.36 3.58
N ILE A 36 -11.59 -2.03 4.50
CA ILE A 36 -11.18 -3.44 4.33
C ILE A 36 -12.42 -4.35 4.21
N THR A 37 -13.47 -4.08 4.99
CA THR A 37 -14.71 -4.86 4.94
C THR A 37 -15.42 -4.69 3.60
N ALA A 38 -15.52 -3.46 3.10
CA ALA A 38 -16.12 -3.15 1.81
C ALA A 38 -15.37 -3.85 0.66
N ASP A 39 -14.03 -3.83 0.68
CA ASP A 39 -13.20 -4.54 -0.30
C ASP A 39 -13.45 -6.06 -0.26
N LEU A 40 -13.45 -6.66 0.94
CA LEU A 40 -13.73 -8.09 1.11
C LEU A 40 -15.14 -8.45 0.63
N THR A 41 -16.16 -7.66 0.94
CA THR A 41 -17.54 -7.90 0.48
C THR A 41 -17.66 -7.77 -1.03
N ARG A 42 -17.08 -6.72 -1.64
CA ARG A 42 -17.15 -6.46 -3.07
C ARG A 42 -16.53 -7.60 -3.89
N ARG A 43 -15.33 -8.06 -3.51
CA ARG A 43 -14.60 -9.12 -4.22
C ARG A 43 -15.29 -10.49 -4.20
N HIS A 44 -16.19 -10.74 -3.25
CA HIS A 44 -16.94 -11.99 -3.14
C HIS A 44 -18.38 -11.89 -3.66
N ASN A 45 -18.79 -10.73 -4.18
CA ASN A 45 -20.14 -10.53 -4.70
C ASN A 45 -20.16 -10.72 -6.24
N PRO A 46 -20.95 -11.66 -6.79
CA PRO A 46 -21.05 -11.90 -8.23
C PRO A 46 -21.57 -10.68 -9.03
N ASP A 47 -22.27 -9.75 -8.39
CA ASP A 47 -22.74 -8.52 -9.03
C ASP A 47 -21.57 -7.61 -9.49
N HIS A 48 -20.38 -7.78 -8.91
CA HIS A 48 -19.17 -7.06 -9.30
C HIS A 48 -18.22 -7.88 -10.20
N SER A 49 -18.77 -8.88 -10.92
CA SER A 49 -18.01 -9.70 -11.88
C SER A 49 -17.31 -8.90 -12.98
N ALA A 50 -17.77 -7.67 -13.28
CA ALA A 50 -17.09 -6.76 -14.20
C ALA A 50 -15.69 -6.34 -13.72
N ASP A 51 -15.40 -6.38 -12.41
CA ASP A 51 -14.08 -6.09 -11.86
C ASP A 51 -13.03 -7.08 -12.39
N LEU A 52 -13.42 -8.33 -12.69
CA LEU A 52 -12.54 -9.31 -13.35
C LEU A 52 -12.20 -8.86 -14.79
N ALA A 53 -13.17 -8.30 -15.52
CA ALA A 53 -12.92 -7.78 -16.87
C ALA A 53 -11.97 -6.56 -16.82
N VAL A 54 -12.12 -5.69 -15.82
CA VAL A 54 -11.18 -4.58 -15.57
C VAL A 54 -9.77 -5.12 -15.29
N PHE A 55 -9.64 -6.10 -14.41
CA PHE A 55 -8.36 -6.75 -14.11
C PHE A 55 -7.70 -7.34 -15.37
N LEU A 56 -8.45 -8.12 -16.16
CA LEU A 56 -7.94 -8.72 -17.40
C LEU A 56 -7.55 -7.66 -18.44
N GLY A 57 -8.31 -6.56 -18.53
CA GLY A 57 -7.99 -5.42 -19.39
C GLY A 57 -6.68 -4.75 -18.97
N LEU A 58 -6.52 -4.46 -17.67
CA LEU A 58 -5.29 -3.87 -17.12
C LEU A 58 -4.09 -4.81 -17.26
N LEU A 59 -4.28 -6.13 -17.10
CA LEU A 59 -3.24 -7.13 -17.33
C LEU A 59 -2.79 -7.14 -18.79
N SER A 60 -3.72 -7.04 -19.74
CA SER A 60 -3.42 -6.95 -21.16
C SER A 60 -2.62 -5.67 -21.47
N ALA A 61 -3.06 -4.53 -20.95
CA ALA A 61 -2.35 -3.25 -21.10
C ALA A 61 -0.95 -3.32 -20.50
N TYR A 62 -0.82 -3.90 -19.29
CA TYR A 62 0.46 -4.09 -18.61
C TYR A 62 1.44 -4.88 -19.49
N ALA A 63 1.00 -6.02 -20.03
CA ALA A 63 1.81 -6.87 -20.89
C ALA A 63 2.29 -6.17 -22.17
N GLN A 64 1.53 -5.20 -22.71
CA GLN A 64 1.98 -4.41 -23.86
C GLN A 64 2.91 -3.27 -23.45
N LEU A 65 2.60 -2.54 -22.38
CA LEU A 65 3.37 -1.36 -21.97
C LEU A 65 4.78 -1.73 -21.50
N ILE A 66 4.95 -2.85 -20.78
CA ILE A 66 6.29 -3.28 -20.32
C ILE A 66 7.28 -3.52 -21.46
N ARG A 67 6.78 -3.77 -22.69
CA ARG A 67 7.61 -3.98 -23.88
C ARG A 67 8.23 -2.68 -24.39
N LEU A 68 7.71 -1.53 -23.97
CA LEU A 68 8.20 -0.21 -24.36
C LEU A 68 9.44 0.22 -23.57
N GLY A 69 9.86 -0.57 -22.56
CA GLY A 69 11.01 -0.27 -21.71
C GLY A 69 10.61 0.53 -20.47
N ASP A 70 11.32 1.63 -20.20
CA ASP A 70 11.09 2.45 -19.01
C ASP A 70 9.77 3.23 -19.11
N ILE A 71 8.73 2.66 -18.52
CA ILE A 71 7.37 3.24 -18.40
C ILE A 71 7.11 3.84 -17.01
N GLY A 72 8.19 4.04 -16.23
CA GLY A 72 8.14 4.55 -14.87
C GLY A 72 7.71 3.49 -13.83
N ASN A 73 8.25 3.63 -12.62
CA ASN A 73 7.99 2.71 -11.51
C ASN A 73 6.53 2.71 -11.04
N TRP A 74 5.78 3.80 -11.30
CA TRP A 74 4.38 3.91 -10.92
C TRP A 74 3.52 2.82 -11.57
N TRP A 75 3.63 2.62 -12.89
CA TRP A 75 2.78 1.65 -13.60
C TRP A 75 3.01 0.22 -13.12
N HIS A 76 4.29 -0.14 -12.92
CA HIS A 76 4.65 -1.45 -12.38
C HIS A 76 4.17 -1.62 -10.93
N GLY A 77 4.32 -0.58 -10.10
CA GLY A 77 3.87 -0.57 -8.71
C GLY A 77 2.35 -0.72 -8.59
N PHE A 78 1.60 0.13 -9.30
CA PHE A 78 0.13 0.11 -9.36
C PHE A 78 -0.39 -1.26 -9.78
N PHE A 79 0.12 -1.80 -10.90
CA PHE A 79 -0.36 -3.10 -11.38
C PHE A 79 0.03 -4.24 -10.42
N SER A 80 1.23 -4.19 -9.82
CA SER A 80 1.65 -5.19 -8.82
C SER A 80 0.76 -5.15 -7.58
N TYR A 81 0.37 -3.96 -7.12
CA TYR A 81 -0.61 -3.79 -6.05
C TYR A 81 -1.98 -4.37 -6.44
N LEU A 82 -2.49 -4.06 -7.63
CA LEU A 82 -3.79 -4.55 -8.08
C LEU A 82 -3.80 -6.08 -8.26
N ALA A 83 -2.77 -6.64 -8.89
CA ALA A 83 -2.70 -8.04 -9.25
C ALA A 83 -2.29 -8.97 -8.12
N SER A 84 -1.40 -8.50 -7.24
CA SER A 84 -0.85 -9.27 -6.13
C SER A 84 -1.23 -8.68 -4.77
N GLY A 85 -2.23 -7.78 -4.72
CA GLY A 85 -2.71 -7.14 -3.51
C GLY A 85 -3.02 -8.14 -2.39
N PRO A 86 -3.14 -7.68 -1.13
CA PRO A 86 -3.23 -8.57 0.00
C PRO A 86 -4.40 -9.56 -0.20
N PRO A 87 -4.14 -10.88 -0.21
CA PRO A 87 -5.18 -11.86 -0.46
C PRO A 87 -6.24 -11.76 0.65
N GLY A 88 -7.51 -12.01 0.31
CA GLY A 88 -8.64 -11.87 1.22
C GLY A 88 -8.41 -12.42 2.64
N PRO A 89 -7.88 -13.65 2.81
CA PRO A 89 -7.58 -14.18 4.13
C PRO A 89 -6.58 -13.35 4.96
N ARG A 90 -5.63 -12.65 4.33
CA ARG A 90 -4.70 -11.74 5.03
C ARG A 90 -5.38 -10.44 5.43
N LEU A 91 -6.31 -9.93 4.62
CA LEU A 91 -7.12 -8.77 4.99
C LEU A 91 -8.05 -9.06 6.18
N GLU A 92 -8.67 -10.24 6.20
CA GLU A 92 -9.42 -10.76 7.35
C GLU A 92 -8.56 -10.79 8.63
N GLN A 93 -7.36 -11.35 8.55
CA GLN A 93 -6.41 -11.43 9.66
C GLN A 93 -5.96 -10.03 10.13
N LEU A 94 -5.60 -9.15 9.19
CA LEU A 94 -5.18 -7.77 9.48
C LEU A 94 -6.30 -7.00 10.19
N ARG A 95 -7.54 -7.13 9.72
CA ARG A 95 -8.73 -6.55 10.35
C ARG A 95 -8.95 -7.10 11.76
N ALA A 96 -8.79 -8.42 11.95
CA ALA A 96 -8.91 -9.05 13.27
C ALA A 96 -7.84 -8.55 14.26
N LEU A 97 -6.58 -8.47 13.82
CA LEU A 97 -5.48 -7.90 14.62
C LEU A 97 -5.73 -6.43 14.95
N SER A 98 -6.26 -5.67 13.99
CA SER A 98 -6.64 -4.28 14.23
C SER A 98 -7.75 -4.15 15.26
N ARG A 99 -8.81 -4.98 15.18
CA ARG A 99 -9.89 -5.02 16.19
C ARG A 99 -9.38 -5.41 17.58
N ALA A 100 -8.38 -6.28 17.65
CA ALA A 100 -7.74 -6.68 18.89
C ALA A 100 -6.77 -5.61 19.45
N GLY A 101 -6.53 -4.51 18.73
CA GLY A 101 -5.60 -3.45 19.13
C GLY A 101 -4.12 -3.80 18.95
N VAL A 102 -3.81 -4.95 18.34
CA VAL A 102 -2.43 -5.41 18.07
C VAL A 102 -1.82 -4.63 16.91
N VAL A 103 -2.63 -4.28 15.91
CA VAL A 103 -2.24 -3.44 14.77
C VAL A 103 -3.04 -2.14 14.80
N ARG A 104 -2.38 -1.00 14.63
CA ARG A 104 -3.03 0.29 14.44
C ARG A 104 -2.52 0.95 13.18
N PHE A 105 -3.41 1.56 12.42
CA PHE A 105 -3.08 2.27 11.18
C PHE A 105 -2.72 3.72 11.46
N LEU A 106 -1.79 4.28 10.68
CA LEU A 106 -1.37 5.70 10.73
C LEU A 106 -1.93 6.55 9.58
N GLY A 107 -2.59 5.92 8.60
CA GLY A 107 -3.18 6.62 7.46
C GLY A 107 -2.20 6.85 6.31
N ALA A 108 -2.52 7.81 5.45
CA ALA A 108 -1.73 8.19 4.29
C ALA A 108 -0.47 8.98 4.67
N SER A 109 0.52 8.95 3.77
CA SER A 109 1.69 9.82 3.81
C SER A 109 2.40 9.81 5.17
N ILE A 110 2.67 8.59 5.67
CA ILE A 110 3.32 8.40 6.97
C ILE A 110 4.71 9.04 6.94
N ALA A 111 4.98 9.87 7.94
CA ALA A 111 6.30 10.40 8.23
C ALA A 111 6.77 9.86 9.59
N VAL A 112 8.04 9.48 9.67
CA VAL A 112 8.67 8.99 10.91
C VAL A 112 9.94 9.80 11.15
N GLU A 113 10.04 10.40 12.33
CA GLU A 113 11.18 11.19 12.79
C GLU A 113 11.79 10.53 14.03
N ALA A 114 13.12 10.55 14.14
CA ALA A 114 13.82 10.09 15.34
C ALA A 114 14.00 11.27 16.30
N ASP A 115 13.56 11.12 17.53
CA ASP A 115 13.83 12.01 18.66
C ASP A 115 14.94 11.37 19.50
N GLU A 116 16.18 11.78 19.24
CA GLU A 116 17.37 11.23 19.90
C GLU A 116 17.46 11.62 21.39
N GLU A 117 16.92 12.77 21.78
CA GLU A 117 16.91 13.24 23.16
C GLU A 117 16.05 12.33 24.04
N HIS A 118 14.87 11.96 23.55
CA HIS A 118 13.92 11.10 24.27
C HIS A 118 14.08 9.61 23.94
N GLY A 119 14.89 9.26 22.94
CA GLY A 119 15.16 7.88 22.53
C GLY A 119 13.92 7.19 21.92
N VAL A 120 13.14 7.92 21.13
CA VAL A 120 11.90 7.43 20.49
C VAL A 120 11.83 7.80 19.01
N PHE A 121 10.99 7.08 18.27
CA PHE A 121 10.53 7.43 16.93
C PHE A 121 9.14 8.03 17.05
N ARG A 122 8.93 9.22 16.49
CA ARG A 122 7.63 9.87 16.36
C ARG A 122 7.09 9.62 14.96
N ALA A 123 5.92 9.00 14.86
CA ALA A 123 5.26 8.73 13.58
C ALA A 123 3.94 9.48 13.47
N SER A 124 3.68 10.10 12.31
CA SER A 124 2.44 10.83 12.00
C SER A 124 1.98 10.50 10.58
N GLY A 125 0.71 10.79 10.27
CA GLY A 125 0.16 10.62 8.93
C GLY A 125 -0.79 11.76 8.57
N ALA A 126 -0.94 12.03 7.27
CA ALA A 126 -1.76 13.14 6.79
C ALA A 126 -3.27 12.95 7.05
N THR A 127 -3.69 11.70 7.28
CA THR A 127 -5.11 11.37 7.48
C THR A 127 -5.64 11.77 8.85
N VAL A 128 -4.79 11.97 9.86
CA VAL A 128 -5.20 12.51 11.18
C VAL A 128 -4.25 13.66 11.53
N PRO A 129 -4.50 14.87 10.99
CA PRO A 129 -3.60 15.99 11.14
C PRO A 129 -3.39 16.38 12.62
N GLY A 130 -2.12 16.60 13.00
CA GLY A 130 -1.76 17.03 14.35
C GLY A 130 -1.60 15.90 15.37
N GLU A 131 -1.97 14.66 15.02
CA GLU A 131 -1.72 13.49 15.85
C GLU A 131 -0.42 12.76 15.46
N HIS A 132 0.21 12.15 16.46
CA HIS A 132 1.38 11.30 16.29
C HIS A 132 1.40 10.20 17.35
N ILE A 133 2.16 9.15 17.09
CA ILE A 133 2.50 8.12 18.06
C ILE A 133 4.00 8.11 18.31
N GLU A 134 4.40 7.62 19.48
CA GLU A 134 5.80 7.40 19.83
C GLU A 134 6.08 5.91 20.05
N ALA A 135 7.23 5.44 19.56
CA ALA A 135 7.69 4.07 19.77
C ALA A 135 9.20 4.04 19.98
N ARG A 136 9.69 3.12 20.80
CA ARG A 136 11.14 2.94 21.06
C ARG A 136 11.87 2.15 19.98
N ALA A 137 11.11 1.56 19.06
CA ALA A 137 11.65 0.72 18.00
C ALA A 137 10.86 0.98 16.72
N LEU A 138 11.59 1.03 15.61
CA LEU A 138 11.05 1.10 14.26
C LEU A 138 11.49 -0.16 13.50
N VAL A 139 10.52 -0.87 12.94
CA VAL A 139 10.78 -1.96 12.00
C VAL A 139 10.37 -1.49 10.62
N GLU A 140 11.36 -1.28 9.75
CA GLU A 140 11.13 -0.94 8.33
C GLU A 140 11.15 -2.22 7.51
N ALA A 141 10.04 -2.51 6.82
CA ALA A 141 9.86 -3.70 5.99
C ALA A 141 9.89 -3.40 4.49
N ARG A 142 10.14 -2.14 4.08
CA ARG A 142 10.36 -1.77 2.68
C ARG A 142 11.63 -2.45 2.16
N LEU A 143 11.50 -3.10 1.01
CA LEU A 143 12.63 -3.64 0.29
C LEU A 143 13.41 -2.47 -0.36
N PRO A 144 14.72 -2.31 -0.10
CA PRO A 144 15.51 -1.29 -0.76
C PRO A 144 15.64 -1.58 -2.25
N ASP A 145 15.87 -0.54 -3.05
CA ASP A 145 16.15 -0.71 -4.47
C ASP A 145 17.39 -1.62 -4.68
N PRO A 146 17.37 -2.49 -5.70
CA PRO A 146 18.53 -3.30 -6.04
C PRO A 146 19.77 -2.42 -6.25
N SER A 147 20.85 -2.73 -5.52
CA SER A 147 22.08 -1.95 -5.58
C SER A 147 23.30 -2.85 -5.75
N LEU A 148 24.05 -2.66 -6.84
CA LEU A 148 25.34 -3.32 -7.06
C LEU A 148 26.38 -2.88 -6.02
N ARG A 149 26.24 -1.68 -5.44
CA ARG A 149 27.15 -1.18 -4.39
C ARG A 149 27.01 -1.96 -3.07
N HIS A 150 25.82 -2.48 -2.78
CA HIS A 150 25.52 -3.20 -1.55
C HIS A 150 25.23 -4.68 -1.78
N THR A 151 25.57 -5.22 -2.97
CA THR A 151 25.28 -6.61 -3.31
C THR A 151 26.15 -7.59 -2.50
N ALA A 152 25.53 -8.62 -1.94
CA ALA A 152 26.23 -9.74 -1.30
C ALA A 152 26.72 -10.78 -2.32
N SER A 153 26.32 -10.69 -3.59
CA SER A 153 26.74 -11.64 -4.64
C SER A 153 28.17 -11.35 -5.10
N PRO A 154 29.12 -12.28 -4.90
CA PRO A 154 30.50 -12.09 -5.36
C PRO A 154 30.58 -11.92 -6.88
N LEU A 155 29.77 -12.65 -7.63
CA LEU A 155 29.71 -12.57 -9.09
C LEU A 155 29.30 -11.17 -9.57
N LEU A 156 28.19 -10.65 -9.04
CA LEU A 156 27.68 -9.33 -9.45
C LEU A 156 28.65 -8.22 -9.05
N ARG A 157 29.34 -8.38 -7.92
CA ARG A 157 30.38 -7.44 -7.47
C ARG A 157 31.56 -7.41 -8.43
N THR A 158 32.11 -8.58 -8.78
CA THR A 158 33.24 -8.67 -9.72
C THR A 158 32.89 -8.13 -11.11
N LEU A 159 31.67 -8.39 -11.61
CA LEU A 159 31.22 -7.83 -12.88
C LEU A 159 31.11 -6.30 -12.82
N TYR A 160 30.55 -5.75 -11.74
CA TYR A 160 30.43 -4.31 -11.56
C TYR A 160 31.79 -3.61 -11.43
N GLU A 161 32.74 -4.22 -10.70
CA GLU A 161 34.11 -3.71 -10.56
C GLU A 161 34.92 -3.86 -11.85
N GLY A 162 34.57 -4.83 -12.70
CA GLY A 162 35.24 -5.14 -13.97
C GLY A 162 34.82 -4.28 -15.16
N GLY A 163 33.65 -3.62 -15.09
CA GLY A 163 33.09 -2.78 -16.17
C GLY A 163 32.08 -3.50 -17.06
#